data_AF-A0A0F0HC75-F1
#
_entry.id   AF-A0A0F0HC75-F1
#
_cell.length_a   1.000
_cell.length_b   1.000
_cell.length_c   1.000
_cell.angle_alpha   90.00
_cell.angle_beta   90.00
_cell.angle_gamma   90.00
#
_symmetry.space_group_name_H-M   'P 1'
#
loop_
_entity.id
_entity.type
_entity.pdbx_description
1 polymer ?
#
loop_
_entity_poly.entity_id
_entity_poly.type
_entity_poly.pdbx_seq_one_letter_code
_entity_poly.pdbx_strand_id
1 'polypeptide(L)'
;MSEPESPKPNRGFIESVRDISRNPEPERVGQRWGFGAFILVEAVFILSAVFITAVGKSLGADLENSTSLVLIGSLVPIVLAAGLAIGITYVRGNGPVKDLRLSMTKEDIATGLKIGLGGLVLTLLAAKLWASIVGEENATSAVGELFTDANLPLSAAITMFLYMSFIGPICEEIIFRGLLWGAVERQ
;
A
#
# COMPACT_ATOMS: atom_id res chain seq x y z
N MET A 1 -0.86 -20.62 -54.46
CA MET A 1 -0.04 -19.39 -54.53
C MET A 1 -0.20 -18.72 -53.18
N SER A 2 0.76 -18.92 -52.29
CA SER A 2 0.74 -18.45 -50.91
C SER A 2 1.28 -17.02 -50.83
N GLU A 3 0.46 -16.09 -50.35
CA GLU A 3 0.88 -14.71 -50.06
C GLU A 3 1.91 -14.72 -48.92
N PRO A 4 3.04 -14.00 -49.04
CA PRO A 4 4.00 -13.90 -47.96
C PRO A 4 3.47 -12.99 -46.85
N GLU A 5 3.48 -13.52 -45.63
CA GLU A 5 3.17 -12.81 -44.40
C GLU A 5 4.12 -11.60 -44.25
N SER A 6 3.54 -10.39 -44.27
CA SER A 6 4.30 -9.14 -44.15
C SER A 6 4.91 -9.01 -42.74
N PRO A 7 6.22 -8.75 -42.60
CA PRO A 7 6.85 -8.60 -41.30
C PRO A 7 6.35 -7.32 -40.62
N LYS A 8 5.74 -7.46 -39.43
CA LYS A 8 5.32 -6.33 -38.60
C LYS A 8 6.50 -5.38 -38.37
N PRO A 9 6.43 -4.10 -38.75
CA PRO A 9 7.54 -3.18 -38.59
C PRO A 9 7.83 -2.95 -37.11
N ASN A 10 9.11 -2.94 -36.76
CA ASN A 10 9.62 -2.67 -35.43
C ASN A 10 9.26 -1.23 -35.05
N ARG A 11 8.16 -1.04 -34.31
CA ARG A 11 7.65 0.28 -33.90
C ARG A 11 8.71 1.00 -33.09
N GLY A 12 9.25 2.08 -33.66
CA GLY A 12 10.22 2.93 -32.98
C GLY A 12 9.59 3.63 -31.77
N PHE A 13 10.41 3.93 -30.76
CA PHE A 13 10.00 4.65 -29.54
C PHE A 13 9.22 5.95 -29.82
N ILE A 14 9.61 6.69 -30.87
CA ILE A 14 8.93 7.93 -31.28
C ILE A 14 7.51 7.66 -31.78
N GLU A 15 7.27 6.51 -32.40
CA GLU A 15 5.97 6.11 -32.91
C GLU A 15 5.05 5.64 -31.76
N SER A 16 5.61 4.97 -30.74
CA SER A 16 4.84 4.63 -29.54
C SER A 16 4.43 5.85 -28.72
N VAL A 17 5.34 6.82 -28.55
CA VAL A 17 5.05 8.09 -27.86
C VAL A 17 3.98 8.88 -28.63
N ARG A 18 4.02 8.86 -29.97
CA ARG A 18 3.01 9.51 -30.82
C ARG A 18 1.65 8.80 -30.77
N ASP A 19 1.63 7.47 -30.67
CA ASP A 19 0.40 6.69 -30.52
C ASP A 19 -0.28 6.91 -29.15
N ILE A 20 0.49 7.04 -28.06
CA ILE A 20 -0.03 7.39 -26.71
C ILE A 20 -0.74 8.74 -26.73
N SER A 21 -0.19 9.72 -27.46
CA SER A 21 -0.82 11.04 -27.60
C SER A 21 -2.09 11.03 -28.46
N ARG A 22 -2.28 10.03 -29.32
CA ARG A 22 -3.40 9.97 -30.29
C ARG A 22 -4.60 9.19 -29.77
N ASN A 23 -4.37 8.16 -28.97
CA ASN A 23 -5.40 7.44 -28.24
C ASN A 23 -5.22 7.74 -26.75
N PRO A 24 -5.75 8.88 -26.24
CA PRO A 24 -5.91 9.03 -24.80
C PRO A 24 -6.64 7.79 -24.30
N GLU A 25 -6.17 7.26 -23.17
CA GLU A 25 -6.77 6.11 -22.52
C GLU A 25 -8.28 6.34 -22.41
N PRO A 26 -9.13 5.33 -22.73
CA PRO A 26 -10.57 5.54 -22.83
C PRO A 26 -11.08 6.30 -21.61
N GLU A 27 -11.75 7.43 -21.86
CA GLU A 27 -12.38 8.27 -20.85
C GLU A 27 -13.12 7.36 -19.86
N ARG A 28 -12.95 7.59 -18.55
CA ARG A 28 -13.45 6.70 -17.49
C ARG A 28 -14.97 6.71 -17.42
N VAL A 29 -15.64 6.12 -18.42
CA VAL A 29 -17.09 6.09 -18.55
C VAL A 29 -17.65 5.34 -17.33
N GLY A 30 -18.32 6.06 -16.42
CA GLY A 30 -18.98 5.49 -15.25
C GLY A 30 -18.31 5.74 -13.89
N GLN A 31 -17.10 6.28 -13.82
CA GLN A 31 -16.47 6.62 -12.53
C GLN A 31 -17.04 7.96 -12.00
N ARG A 32 -17.87 7.91 -10.95
CA ARG A 32 -18.59 9.08 -10.42
C ARG A 32 -17.95 9.69 -9.17
N TRP A 33 -16.83 9.14 -8.70
CA TRP A 33 -16.06 9.64 -7.57
C TRP A 33 -14.84 10.47 -8.04
N GLY A 34 -14.29 11.32 -7.16
CA GLY A 34 -13.18 12.23 -7.45
C GLY A 34 -12.41 12.54 -6.16
N PHE A 35 -11.66 13.64 -6.09
CA PHE A 35 -10.76 13.93 -4.96
C PHE A 35 -11.42 13.91 -3.57
N GLY A 36 -12.71 14.28 -3.46
CA GLY A 36 -13.45 14.18 -2.20
C GLY A 36 -13.59 12.74 -1.66
N ALA A 37 -13.53 11.71 -2.52
CA ALA A 37 -13.52 10.32 -2.09
C ALA A 37 -12.21 9.95 -1.39
N PHE A 38 -11.09 10.48 -1.89
CA PHE A 38 -9.78 10.30 -1.26
C PHE A 38 -9.74 10.97 0.13
N ILE A 39 -10.21 12.22 0.24
CA ILE A 39 -10.29 12.91 1.55
C ILE A 39 -11.16 12.13 2.53
N LEU A 40 -12.28 11.56 2.09
CA LEU A 40 -13.14 10.75 2.95
C LEU A 40 -12.42 9.49 3.46
N VAL A 41 -11.69 8.80 2.58
CA VAL A 41 -10.90 7.61 2.94
C VAL A 41 -9.80 7.96 3.93
N GLU A 42 -9.09 9.07 3.71
CA GLU A 42 -8.06 9.57 4.63
C GLU A 42 -8.64 9.99 5.97
N ALA A 43 -9.81 10.65 5.96
CA ALA A 43 -10.51 11.00 7.19
C ALA A 43 -10.90 9.74 7.98
N VAL A 44 -11.36 8.67 7.32
CA VAL A 44 -11.68 7.40 7.98
C VAL A 44 -10.43 6.73 8.52
N PHE A 45 -9.31 6.77 7.80
CA PHE A 45 -8.02 6.29 8.29
C PHE A 45 -7.63 6.98 9.61
N ILE A 46 -7.56 8.31 9.62
CA ILE A 46 -7.14 9.09 10.80
C ILE A 46 -8.15 8.92 11.95
N LEU A 47 -9.44 9.07 11.68
CA LEU A 47 -10.49 9.02 12.72
C LEU A 47 -10.57 7.63 13.36
N SER A 48 -10.42 6.55 12.57
CA SER A 48 -10.42 5.20 13.13
C SER A 48 -9.18 4.93 13.99
N ALA A 49 -8.00 5.40 13.59
CA ALA A 49 -6.77 5.28 14.40
C ALA A 49 -6.91 6.03 15.74
N VAL A 50 -7.40 7.27 15.70
CA VAL A 50 -7.65 8.08 16.90
C VAL A 50 -8.71 7.41 17.78
N PHE A 51 -9.81 6.93 17.19
CA PHE A 51 -10.88 6.28 17.93
C PHE A 51 -10.42 5.01 18.63
N ILE A 52 -9.71 4.11 17.94
CA ILE A 52 -9.19 2.87 18.52
C ILE A 52 -8.25 3.19 19.69
N THR A 53 -7.36 4.15 19.52
CA THR A 53 -6.41 4.57 20.57
C THR A 53 -7.14 5.17 21.78
N ALA A 54 -8.12 6.04 21.55
CA ALA A 54 -8.91 6.65 22.62
C ALA A 54 -9.74 5.61 23.40
N VAL A 55 -10.34 4.65 22.70
CA VAL A 55 -11.09 3.54 23.32
C VAL A 55 -10.13 2.64 24.11
N GLY A 56 -8.99 2.26 23.54
CA GLY A 56 -7.97 1.46 24.24
C GLY A 56 -7.56 2.10 25.56
N LYS A 57 -7.25 3.41 25.53
CA LYS A 57 -6.91 4.19 26.72
C LYS A 57 -8.05 4.20 27.76
N SER A 58 -9.30 4.33 27.32
CA SER A 58 -10.46 4.29 28.24
C SER A 58 -10.65 2.93 28.92
N LEU A 59 -10.19 1.85 28.29
CA LEU A 59 -10.22 0.49 28.81
C LEU A 59 -8.97 0.13 29.65
N GLY A 60 -8.08 1.10 29.90
CA GLY A 60 -6.84 0.89 30.65
C GLY A 60 -5.70 0.24 29.85
N ALA A 61 -5.85 0.14 28.53
CA ALA A 61 -4.78 -0.30 27.63
C ALA A 61 -4.03 0.92 27.09
N ASP A 62 -2.71 0.94 27.23
CA ASP A 62 -1.84 1.94 26.61
C ASP A 62 -0.99 1.28 25.50
N LEU A 63 -0.50 2.09 24.56
CA LEU A 63 0.35 1.63 23.45
C LEU A 63 1.63 0.97 23.96
N GLU A 64 2.17 1.43 25.08
CA GLU A 64 3.36 0.86 25.73
C GLU A 64 3.09 -0.52 26.37
N ASN A 65 1.86 -0.74 26.86
CA ASN A 65 1.53 -1.90 27.69
C ASN A 65 0.68 -2.95 26.95
N SER A 66 0.19 -2.65 25.75
CA SER A 66 -0.75 -3.51 25.03
C SER A 66 -0.33 -3.74 23.58
N THR A 67 0.36 -4.86 23.37
CA THR A 67 0.64 -5.42 22.04
C THR A 67 -0.59 -5.46 21.14
N SER A 68 -1.73 -5.89 21.69
CA SER A 68 -2.97 -6.03 20.92
C SER A 68 -3.49 -4.67 20.47
N LEU A 69 -3.37 -3.64 21.31
CA LEU A 69 -3.76 -2.28 20.94
C LEU A 69 -2.86 -1.72 19.84
N VAL A 70 -1.54 -1.95 19.92
CA VAL A 70 -0.60 -1.56 18.86
C VAL A 70 -0.94 -2.26 17.54
N LEU A 71 -1.16 -3.58 17.57
CA LEU A 71 -1.54 -4.37 16.40
C LEU A 71 -2.84 -3.90 15.76
N ILE A 72 -3.88 -3.73 16.57
CA ILE A 72 -5.21 -3.32 16.08
C ILE A 72 -5.15 -1.88 15.60
N GLY A 73 -4.49 -1.00 16.36
CA GLY A 73 -4.36 0.43 16.06
C GLY A 73 -3.55 0.72 14.81
N SER A 74 -2.58 -0.13 14.43
CA SER A 74 -1.85 0.02 13.17
C SER A 74 -2.56 -0.61 11.98
N LEU A 75 -3.16 -1.79 12.16
CA LEU A 75 -3.71 -2.58 11.05
C LEU A 75 -5.13 -2.16 10.67
N VAL A 76 -6.01 -1.99 11.65
CA VAL A 76 -7.43 -1.78 11.37
C VAL A 76 -7.70 -0.49 10.60
N PRO A 77 -7.07 0.66 10.92
CA PRO A 77 -7.32 1.90 10.19
C PRO A 77 -7.03 1.79 8.69
N ILE A 78 -5.88 1.23 8.31
CA ILE A 78 -5.48 1.16 6.90
C ILE A 78 -6.34 0.16 6.12
N VAL A 79 -6.75 -0.95 6.75
CA VAL A 79 -7.65 -1.92 6.14
C VAL A 79 -9.06 -1.35 5.98
N LEU A 80 -9.57 -0.61 6.97
CA LEU A 80 -10.87 0.07 6.87
C LEU A 80 -10.85 1.14 5.75
N ALA A 81 -9.78 1.91 5.66
CA ALA A 81 -9.60 2.91 4.61
C ALA A 81 -9.58 2.27 3.21
N ALA A 82 -8.79 1.21 3.02
CA ALA A 82 -8.75 0.47 1.75
C ALA A 82 -10.09 -0.19 1.42
N GLY A 83 -10.76 -0.78 2.42
CA GLY A 83 -12.10 -1.35 2.27
C GLY A 83 -13.14 -0.31 1.86
N LEU A 84 -13.08 0.89 2.43
CA LEU A 84 -13.95 2.00 2.04
C LEU A 84 -13.66 2.47 0.61
N ALA A 85 -12.39 2.57 0.21
CA ALA A 85 -12.01 2.90 -1.16
C ALA A 85 -12.62 1.90 -2.15
N ILE A 86 -12.51 0.59 -1.87
CA ILE A 86 -13.15 -0.46 -2.64
C ILE A 86 -14.68 -0.28 -2.65
N GLY A 87 -15.31 -0.05 -1.49
CA GLY A 87 -16.75 0.20 -1.39
C GLY A 87 -17.23 1.37 -2.24
N ILE A 88 -16.48 2.47 -2.28
CA ILE A 88 -16.78 3.64 -3.13
C ILE A 88 -16.75 3.25 -4.61
N THR A 89 -15.79 2.43 -5.04
CA THR A 89 -15.72 1.96 -6.44
C THR A 89 -16.87 1.03 -6.83
N TYR A 90 -17.45 0.30 -5.87
CA TYR A 90 -18.66 -0.50 -6.12
C TYR A 90 -19.92 0.35 -6.19
N VAL A 91 -20.08 1.33 -5.29
CA VAL A 91 -21.31 2.14 -5.21
C VAL A 91 -21.37 3.24 -6.27
N ARG A 92 -20.20 3.80 -6.63
CA ARG A 92 -20.11 5.01 -7.48
C ARG A 92 -19.21 4.81 -8.71
N GLY A 93 -18.87 3.57 -9.04
CA GLY A 93 -17.89 3.25 -10.08
C GLY A 93 -18.22 1.99 -10.85
N ASN A 94 -17.24 1.47 -11.59
CA ASN A 94 -17.37 0.25 -12.40
C ASN A 94 -16.79 -1.00 -11.71
N GLY A 95 -16.56 -0.91 -10.39
CA GLY A 95 -15.93 -1.94 -9.56
C GLY A 95 -14.41 -1.78 -9.42
N PRO A 96 -13.81 -2.35 -8.36
CA PRO A 96 -12.46 -2.02 -7.89
C PRO A 96 -11.36 -2.39 -8.89
N VAL A 97 -11.49 -3.50 -9.63
CA VAL A 97 -10.45 -3.95 -10.57
C VAL A 97 -10.28 -2.96 -11.72
N LYS A 98 -11.39 -2.44 -12.26
CA LYS A 98 -11.38 -1.50 -13.39
C LYS A 98 -11.07 -0.08 -12.94
N ASP A 99 -11.67 0.35 -11.83
CA ASP A 99 -11.55 1.72 -11.33
C ASP A 99 -10.19 2.00 -10.65
N LEU A 100 -9.61 1.01 -9.96
CA LEU A 100 -8.34 1.13 -9.24
C LEU A 100 -7.15 0.51 -10.01
N ARG A 101 -7.37 0.02 -11.23
CA ARG A 101 -6.35 -0.63 -12.07
C ARG A 101 -5.59 -1.74 -11.34
N LEU A 102 -6.31 -2.61 -10.62
CA LEU A 102 -5.73 -3.76 -9.94
C LEU A 102 -5.39 -4.87 -10.95
N SER A 103 -4.45 -4.62 -11.86
CA SER A 103 -3.89 -5.62 -12.77
C SER A 103 -2.56 -6.11 -12.21
N MET A 104 -2.62 -7.15 -11.38
CA MET A 104 -1.42 -7.83 -10.89
C MET A 104 -1.04 -8.93 -11.88
N THR A 105 0.08 -8.76 -12.60
CA THR A 105 0.67 -9.88 -13.33
C THR A 105 1.55 -10.71 -12.40
N LYS A 106 1.78 -11.99 -12.75
CA LYS A 106 2.70 -12.85 -12.00
C LYS A 106 4.14 -12.30 -12.01
N GLU A 107 4.50 -11.59 -13.07
CA GLU A 107 5.81 -10.95 -13.22
C GLU A 107 5.96 -9.75 -12.28
N ASP A 108 4.90 -8.97 -12.08
CA ASP A 108 4.88 -7.87 -11.10
C ASP A 108 5.06 -8.39 -9.67
N ILE A 109 4.38 -9.49 -9.32
CA ILE A 109 4.52 -10.14 -8.01
C ILE A 109 5.95 -10.65 -7.82
N ALA A 110 6.53 -11.32 -8.82
CA ALA A 110 7.89 -11.84 -8.73
C ALA A 110 8.93 -10.72 -8.63
N THR A 111 8.73 -9.62 -9.36
CA THR A 111 9.61 -8.45 -9.33
C THR A 111 9.48 -7.72 -7.99
N GLY A 112 8.25 -7.51 -7.51
CA GLY A 112 7.98 -6.95 -6.19
C GLY A 112 8.61 -7.76 -5.07
N LEU A 113 8.54 -9.09 -5.14
CA LEU A 113 9.16 -9.98 -4.15
C LEU A 113 10.70 -9.89 -4.18
N LYS A 114 11.32 -9.83 -5.36
CA LYS A 114 12.78 -9.68 -5.50
C LYS A 114 13.24 -8.34 -4.93
N ILE A 115 12.53 -7.25 -5.27
CA ILE A 115 12.84 -5.91 -4.77
C ILE A 115 12.61 -5.85 -3.26
N GLY A 116 11.51 -6.41 -2.77
CA GLY A 116 11.20 -6.47 -1.34
C GLY A 116 12.26 -7.23 -0.54
N LEU A 117 12.68 -8.40 -1.03
CA LEU A 117 13.75 -9.18 -0.38
C LEU A 117 15.10 -8.44 -0.44
N GLY A 118 15.43 -7.83 -1.58
CA GLY A 118 16.63 -7.00 -1.71
C GLY A 118 16.63 -5.80 -0.77
N GLY A 119 15.49 -5.12 -0.65
CA GLY A 119 15.27 -4.04 0.30
C GLY A 119 15.41 -4.51 1.74
N LEU A 120 14.86 -5.67 2.09
CA LEU A 120 14.96 -6.24 3.43
C LEU A 120 16.42 -6.55 3.81
N VAL A 121 17.19 -7.14 2.90
CA VAL A 121 18.63 -7.35 3.10
C VAL A 121 19.36 -6.02 3.27
N LEU A 122 19.07 -5.03 2.42
CA LEU A 122 19.68 -3.71 2.50
C LEU A 122 19.36 -3.01 3.82
N THR A 123 18.11 -3.06 4.28
CA THR A 123 17.68 -2.49 5.55
C THR A 123 18.35 -3.18 6.74
N LEU A 124 18.51 -4.51 6.71
CA LEU A 124 19.25 -5.24 7.75
C LEU A 124 20.72 -4.82 7.80
N LEU A 125 21.36 -4.64 6.63
CA LEU A 125 22.74 -4.16 6.56
C LEU A 125 22.87 -2.72 7.06
N ALA A 126 21.95 -1.84 6.66
CA ALA A 126 21.90 -0.47 7.13
C ALA A 126 21.67 -0.39 8.64
N ALA A 127 20.76 -1.20 9.18
CA ALA A 127 20.51 -1.29 10.62
C ALA A 127 21.75 -1.75 11.39
N LYS A 128 22.46 -2.78 10.89
CA LYS A 128 23.73 -3.22 11.49
C LYS A 128 24.82 -2.15 11.43
N LEU A 129 24.94 -1.47 10.29
CA LEU A 129 25.90 -0.39 10.14
C LEU A 129 25.59 0.76 11.10
N TRP A 130 24.32 1.13 11.22
CA TRP A 130 23.84 2.14 12.16
C TRP A 130 24.14 1.76 13.60
N ALA A 131 23.83 0.53 14.01
CA ALA A 131 24.12 0.03 15.35
C ALA A 131 25.63 0.02 15.65
N SER A 132 26.47 -0.27 14.66
CA SER A 132 27.93 -0.20 14.79
C SER A 132 28.44 1.24 15.00
N ILE A 133 27.77 2.25 14.42
CA ILE A 133 28.17 3.66 14.51
C ILE A 133 27.65 4.31 15.81
N VAL A 134 26.40 4.05 16.17
CA VAL A 134 25.68 4.71 17.29
C VAL A 134 25.81 3.92 18.61
N GLY A 135 26.24 2.66 18.54
CA GLY A 135 26.23 1.72 19.65
C GLY A 135 24.90 0.97 19.71
N GLU A 136 24.95 -0.35 19.96
CA GLU A 136 23.77 -1.23 19.97
C GLU A 136 22.69 -0.77 20.97
N GLU A 137 23.11 -0.11 22.05
CA GLU A 137 22.25 0.41 23.12
C GLU A 137 21.52 1.73 22.77
N ASN A 138 21.94 2.46 21.74
CA ASN A 138 21.29 3.69 21.28
C ASN A 138 20.64 3.55 19.89
N ALA A 139 20.74 2.36 19.27
CA ALA A 139 20.14 2.06 17.97
C ALA A 139 18.68 1.61 18.11
N THR A 140 17.89 2.34 18.88
CA THR A 140 16.47 2.05 19.08
C THR A 140 15.65 2.61 17.92
N SER A 141 14.54 1.95 17.59
CA SER A 141 13.53 2.47 16.67
C SER A 141 12.21 2.49 17.41
N ALA A 142 11.31 3.42 17.09
CA ALA A 142 9.98 3.49 17.74
C ALA A 142 9.22 2.14 17.65
N VAL A 143 9.45 1.39 16.56
CA VAL A 143 8.95 0.03 16.41
C VAL A 143 9.74 -0.94 17.31
N GLY A 144 11.08 -0.88 17.32
CA GLY A 144 11.95 -1.71 18.16
C GLY A 144 11.77 -1.51 19.67
N GLU A 145 11.44 -0.31 20.14
CA GLU A 145 11.11 -0.04 21.55
C GLU A 145 9.80 -0.72 21.94
N LEU A 146 8.78 -0.65 21.07
CA LEU A 146 7.56 -1.44 21.22
C LEU A 146 7.83 -2.95 21.25
N PHE A 147 8.95 -3.43 20.69
CA PHE A 147 9.40 -4.83 20.75
C PHE A 147 10.30 -5.18 21.92
N THR A 148 10.94 -4.21 22.56
CA THR A 148 11.93 -4.44 23.62
C THR A 148 11.27 -4.42 25.00
N ASP A 149 10.30 -3.53 25.22
CA ASP A 149 9.61 -3.39 26.51
C ASP A 149 8.37 -4.30 26.62
N ALA A 150 7.66 -4.51 25.52
CA ALA A 150 6.62 -5.53 25.47
C ALA A 150 7.32 -6.88 25.25
N ASN A 151 7.22 -7.80 26.21
CA ASN A 151 7.63 -9.20 26.07
C ASN A 151 6.81 -9.86 24.94
N LEU A 152 7.09 -9.53 23.69
CA LEU A 152 6.25 -9.88 22.56
C LEU A 152 6.46 -11.35 22.25
N PRO A 153 5.39 -12.16 22.28
CA PRO A 153 5.51 -13.53 21.83
C PRO A 153 5.94 -13.51 20.36
N LEU A 154 6.84 -14.42 20.00
CA LEU A 154 7.38 -14.54 18.63
C LEU A 154 6.28 -14.54 17.56
N SER A 155 5.12 -15.12 17.88
CA SER A 155 3.94 -15.10 17.02
C SER A 155 3.45 -13.68 16.70
N ALA A 156 3.40 -12.77 17.67
CA ALA A 156 2.99 -11.38 17.45
C ALA A 156 3.98 -10.64 16.55
N ALA A 157 5.29 -10.88 16.72
CA ALA A 157 6.32 -10.31 15.85
C ALA A 157 6.22 -10.80 14.40
N ILE A 158 6.01 -12.10 14.20
CA ILE A 158 5.78 -12.67 12.88
C ILE A 158 4.50 -12.10 12.26
N THR A 159 3.41 -12.01 13.03
CA THR A 159 2.16 -11.40 12.55
C THR A 159 2.38 -9.94 12.15
N MET A 160 3.09 -9.15 12.96
CA MET A 160 3.44 -7.77 12.63
C MET A 160 4.19 -7.66 11.32
N PHE A 161 5.27 -8.44 11.22
CA PHE A 161 6.10 -8.47 10.03
C PHE A 161 5.29 -8.83 8.78
N LEU A 162 4.45 -9.86 8.84
CA LEU A 162 3.66 -10.30 7.70
C LEU A 162 2.62 -9.26 7.28
N TYR A 163 1.86 -8.67 8.20
CA TYR A 163 0.89 -7.67 7.76
C TYR A 163 1.57 -6.40 7.26
N MET A 164 2.65 -5.94 7.92
CA MET A 164 3.36 -4.73 7.48
C MET A 164 4.00 -4.93 6.11
N SER A 165 4.55 -6.11 5.85
CA SER A 165 5.26 -6.39 4.59
C SER A 165 4.33 -6.71 3.42
N PHE A 166 3.10 -7.19 3.69
CA PHE A 166 2.18 -7.61 2.64
C PHE A 166 0.89 -6.79 2.63
N ILE A 167 0.17 -6.71 3.75
CA ILE A 167 -1.13 -6.04 3.81
C ILE A 167 -0.97 -4.52 3.64
N GLY A 168 0.00 -3.91 4.32
CA GLY A 168 0.30 -2.49 4.19
C GLY A 168 0.46 -2.06 2.72
N PRO A 169 1.44 -2.61 1.98
CA PRO A 169 1.66 -2.28 0.57
C PRO A 169 0.44 -2.50 -0.33
N ILE A 170 -0.37 -3.54 -0.06
CA ILE A 170 -1.61 -3.78 -0.82
C ILE A 170 -2.63 -2.66 -0.56
N CYS A 171 -2.82 -2.27 0.70
CA CYS A 171 -3.73 -1.19 1.05
C CYS A 171 -3.24 0.16 0.50
N GLU A 172 -1.93 0.41 0.54
CA GLU A 172 -1.30 1.60 -0.04
C GLU A 172 -1.52 1.67 -1.55
N GLU A 173 -1.35 0.57 -2.28
CA GLU A 173 -1.60 0.53 -3.72
C GLU A 173 -3.06 0.86 -4.04
N ILE A 174 -4.02 0.35 -3.26
CA ILE A 174 -5.45 0.65 -3.39
C ILE A 174 -5.73 2.15 -3.18
N ILE A 175 -5.18 2.73 -2.12
CA ILE A 175 -5.48 4.12 -1.71
C ILE A 175 -4.74 5.12 -2.59
N PHE A 176 -3.43 4.95 -2.80
CA PHE A 176 -2.60 5.92 -3.47
C PHE A 176 -2.57 5.73 -4.98
N ARG A 177 -2.31 4.51 -5.48
CA ARG A 177 -2.29 4.28 -6.94
C ARG A 177 -3.67 4.10 -7.55
N GLY A 178 -4.58 3.48 -6.82
CA GLY A 178 -5.95 3.32 -7.26
C GLY A 178 -6.73 4.62 -7.08
N LEU A 179 -7.06 4.96 -5.84
CA LEU A 179 -8.03 6.00 -5.53
C LEU A 179 -7.46 7.41 -5.74
N LEU A 180 -6.28 7.74 -5.22
CA LEU A 180 -5.72 9.09 -5.33
C LEU A 180 -5.37 9.42 -6.78
N TRP A 181 -4.63 8.57 -7.49
CA TRP A 181 -4.28 8.82 -8.89
C TRP A 181 -5.53 8.82 -9.75
N GLY A 182 -6.49 7.93 -9.46
CA GLY A 182 -7.78 7.92 -10.14
C GLY A 182 -8.66 9.14 -9.88
N ALA A 183 -8.44 9.84 -8.77
CA ALA A 183 -9.10 11.09 -8.47
C ALA A 183 -8.40 12.30 -9.13
N VAL A 184 -7.07 12.28 -9.22
CA VAL A 184 -6.26 13.36 -9.82
C VAL A 184 -6.39 13.40 -11.34
N GLU A 185 -6.33 12.24 -12.02
CA GLU A 185 -6.44 12.15 -13.49
C GLU A 185 -7.79 12.66 -14.05
N ARG A 186 -8.80 12.90 -13.19
CA ARG A 186 -10.12 13.40 -13.60
C ARG A 186 -10.21 14.94 -13.63
N GLN A 187 -9.22 15.65 -13.08
CA GLN A 187 -9.14 17.12 -13.13
C GLN A 187 -8.35 17.59 -14.34
#